data_AF-R5UAZ6-F1
#
_entry.id   AF-R5UAZ6-F1
#
_cell.length_a   1.000
_cell.length_b   1.000
_cell.length_c   1.000
_cell.angle_alpha   90.00
_cell.angle_beta   90.00
_cell.angle_gamma   90.00
#
_symmetry.space_group_name_H-M   'P 1'
#
loop_
_entity.id
_entity.type
_entity.pdbx_description
1 polymer ?
#
loop_
_entity_poly.entity_id
_entity_poly.type
_entity_poly.pdbx_seq_one_letter_code
_entity_poly.pdbx_strand_id
1 'polypeptide(L)'
;MFTSVFGISIKYEAWNHQDSLPVHIAGSYDFQTAYIGNRRCIMLAPIEELATLPALKKQIAKIQQIDNVPVVFELATVSNYRRKSLIENNIPFITDKQIFLPFIGTMLTDEKEPPKLTGKFVYSTQQLLLFYLYSKKKRLYISEARKVLPFTAMTLTRAVKQLEATDLFLVAKDGVNKFIESKYKRDELFEKAKVYLTTPVRKAGYIDKAQVTENMVFAGETALSEKTMLNPSRVFTYAISEKDYDKTLLTDELIDPDKQVRLELWAYNPKQFSEDNSADDISIVLSFGDTNDERIEEAVDELQERRLQE
;
A
#
# COMPACT_ATOMS: atom_id res chain seq x y z
N MET A 1 -5.87 27.66 -2.01
CA MET A 1 -6.40 28.75 -2.86
C MET A 1 -6.29 28.42 -4.34
N PHE A 2 -7.43 28.40 -5.00
CA PHE A 2 -7.55 28.11 -6.43
C PHE A 2 -7.21 29.34 -7.25
N THR A 3 -6.33 29.22 -8.24
CA THR A 3 -5.96 30.34 -9.13
C THR A 3 -6.91 30.49 -10.32
N SER A 4 -7.60 29.41 -10.69
CA SER A 4 -8.64 29.41 -11.72
C SER A 4 -9.65 28.29 -11.50
N VAL A 5 -10.89 28.50 -11.99
CA VAL A 5 -11.98 27.52 -12.00
C VAL A 5 -12.67 27.58 -13.36
N PHE A 6 -12.88 26.44 -14.01
CA PHE A 6 -13.41 26.36 -15.40
C PHE A 6 -12.61 27.19 -16.43
N GLY A 7 -11.31 27.40 -16.20
CA GLY A 7 -10.47 28.27 -17.03
C GLY A 7 -10.67 29.77 -16.78
N ILE A 8 -11.46 30.15 -15.77
CA ILE A 8 -11.72 31.53 -15.36
C ILE A 8 -10.82 31.86 -14.17
N SER A 9 -10.08 32.96 -14.21
CA SER A 9 -9.22 33.40 -13.12
C SER A 9 -10.03 33.80 -11.88
N ILE A 10 -9.46 33.55 -10.69
CA ILE A 10 -10.05 33.96 -9.42
C ILE A 10 -9.20 35.08 -8.81
N LYS A 11 -9.87 36.15 -8.36
CA LYS A 11 -9.25 37.20 -7.53
C LYS A 11 -9.79 37.10 -6.11
N TYR A 12 -8.91 37.23 -5.12
CA TYR A 12 -9.26 37.17 -3.70
C TYR A 12 -9.07 38.53 -3.04
N GLU A 13 -9.98 38.87 -2.14
CA GLU A 13 -9.95 40.07 -1.31
C GLU A 13 -10.38 39.71 0.13
N ALA A 14 -9.94 40.50 1.12
CA ALA A 14 -10.40 40.32 2.50
C ALA A 14 -11.90 40.62 2.60
N TRP A 15 -12.63 39.83 3.38
CA TRP A 15 -14.05 40.08 3.63
C TRP A 15 -14.23 40.91 4.91
N ASN A 16 -14.49 42.21 4.74
CA ASN A 16 -14.46 43.20 5.82
C ASN A 16 -15.74 43.28 6.68
N HIS A 17 -16.52 42.20 6.76
CA HIS A 17 -17.79 42.16 7.52
C HIS A 17 -17.78 41.14 8.67
N GLN A 18 -16.62 40.59 9.03
CA GLN A 18 -16.47 39.62 10.12
C GLN A 18 -17.00 40.16 11.46
N ASP A 19 -16.82 41.45 11.76
CA ASP A 19 -17.27 42.09 13.01
C ASP A 19 -18.80 42.11 13.17
N SER A 20 -19.54 41.90 12.08
CA SER A 20 -21.01 41.85 12.09
C SER A 20 -21.55 40.43 12.32
N LEU A 21 -20.68 39.42 12.43
CA LEU A 21 -21.08 38.03 12.66
C LEU A 21 -21.08 37.68 14.16
N PRO A 22 -21.97 36.76 14.58
CA PRO A 22 -21.84 36.11 15.88
C PRO A 22 -20.48 35.44 16.04
N VAL A 23 -19.91 35.49 17.26
CA VAL A 23 -18.58 34.95 17.59
C VAL A 23 -18.40 33.49 17.17
N HIS A 24 -19.44 32.67 17.32
CA HIS A 24 -19.43 31.25 16.94
C HIS A 24 -19.42 31.00 15.42
N ILE A 25 -19.58 32.03 14.59
CA ILE A 25 -19.44 31.92 13.12
C ILE A 25 -18.12 32.55 12.72
N ALA A 26 -17.79 33.73 13.27
CA ALA A 26 -16.54 34.43 12.99
C ALA A 26 -15.29 33.61 13.37
N GLY A 27 -15.37 32.82 14.46
CA GLY A 27 -14.25 31.99 14.92
C GLY A 27 -14.12 30.62 14.26
N SER A 28 -15.12 30.15 13.51
CA SER A 28 -15.13 28.79 12.92
C SER A 28 -14.60 28.74 11.50
N TYR A 29 -14.43 29.88 10.83
CA TYR A 29 -14.02 29.96 9.42
C TYR A 29 -13.00 31.07 9.20
N ASP A 30 -12.10 30.84 8.24
CA ASP A 30 -11.38 31.91 7.56
C ASP A 30 -12.24 32.40 6.39
N PHE A 31 -12.40 33.72 6.26
CA PHE A 31 -13.34 34.35 5.32
C PHE A 31 -12.60 35.13 4.26
N GLN A 32 -12.96 34.87 3.00
CA GLN A 32 -12.40 35.61 1.87
C GLN A 32 -13.50 35.94 0.87
N THR A 33 -13.37 37.09 0.21
CA THR A 33 -14.18 37.39 -0.97
C THR A 33 -13.45 36.86 -2.19
N ALA A 34 -14.15 36.09 -3.04
CA ALA A 34 -13.62 35.60 -4.30
C ALA A 34 -14.45 36.12 -5.49
N TYR A 35 -13.76 36.59 -6.52
CA TYR A 35 -14.34 36.97 -7.80
C TYR A 35 -13.96 35.94 -8.84
N ILE A 36 -14.94 35.14 -9.27
CA ILE A 36 -14.80 34.15 -10.34
C ILE A 36 -15.41 34.76 -11.60
N GLY A 37 -14.57 35.33 -12.46
CA GLY A 37 -15.02 36.17 -13.57
C GLY A 37 -15.80 37.39 -13.06
N ASN A 38 -17.07 37.51 -13.43
CA ASN A 38 -17.95 38.61 -13.00
C ASN A 38 -18.84 38.25 -11.80
N ARG A 39 -18.65 37.08 -11.18
CA ARG A 39 -19.44 36.63 -10.02
C ARG A 39 -18.63 36.78 -8.74
N ARG A 40 -19.17 37.55 -7.79
CA ARG A 40 -18.65 37.69 -6.43
C ARG A 40 -19.28 36.63 -5.52
N CYS A 41 -18.47 35.99 -4.69
CA CYS A 41 -18.90 35.02 -3.67
C CYS A 41 -18.01 35.11 -2.43
N ILE A 42 -18.50 34.58 -1.31
CA ILE A 42 -17.74 34.47 -0.05
C ILE A 42 -17.23 33.04 0.08
N MET A 43 -15.92 32.89 0.23
CA MET A 43 -15.24 31.64 0.49
C MET A 43 -15.06 31.46 2.00
N LEU A 44 -15.46 30.30 2.50
CA LEU A 44 -15.32 29.89 3.90
C LEU A 44 -14.40 28.69 3.99
N ALA A 45 -13.22 28.86 4.59
CA ALA A 45 -12.35 27.74 4.93
C ALA A 45 -12.55 27.39 6.41
N PRO A 46 -13.11 26.21 6.75
CA PRO A 46 -13.33 25.83 8.14
C PRO A 46 -11.99 25.67 8.87
N ILE A 47 -11.89 26.25 10.06
CA ILE A 47 -10.70 26.14 10.94
C ILE A 47 -10.80 24.86 11.80
N GLU A 48 -12.02 24.43 12.08
CA GLU A 48 -12.36 23.25 12.86
C GLU A 48 -13.26 22.28 12.06
N GLU A 49 -13.80 21.24 12.70
CA GLU A 49 -14.69 20.31 12.02
C GLU A 49 -15.96 21.02 11.51
N LEU A 50 -16.32 20.75 10.25
CA LEU A 50 -17.48 21.37 9.62
C LEU A 50 -18.78 21.02 10.36
N ALA A 51 -19.57 22.06 10.67
CA ALA A 51 -20.84 21.94 11.37
C ALA A 51 -21.85 21.01 10.67
N THR A 52 -22.89 20.62 11.42
CA THR A 52 -24.00 19.81 10.89
C THR A 52 -24.78 20.57 9.81
N LEU A 53 -25.44 19.85 8.90
CA LEU A 53 -26.20 20.45 7.80
C LEU A 53 -27.22 21.53 8.24
N PRO A 54 -28.03 21.35 9.32
CA PRO A 54 -28.94 22.39 9.78
C PRO A 54 -28.20 23.64 10.29
N ALA A 55 -27.06 23.46 10.95
CA ALA A 55 -26.23 24.57 11.43
C ALA A 55 -25.61 25.33 10.24
N LEU A 56 -25.07 24.62 9.25
CA LEU A 56 -24.53 25.23 8.03
C LEU A 56 -25.57 26.09 7.32
N LYS A 57 -26.80 25.59 7.15
CA LYS A 57 -27.89 26.38 6.54
C LYS A 57 -28.17 27.67 7.30
N LYS A 58 -28.19 27.62 8.64
CA LYS A 58 -28.38 28.82 9.48
C LYS A 58 -27.21 29.79 9.36
N GLN A 59 -25.98 29.29 9.35
CA GLN A 59 -24.77 30.11 9.20
C GLN A 59 -24.73 30.79 7.83
N ILE A 60 -24.99 30.05 6.74
CA ILE A 60 -25.09 30.60 5.38
C ILE A 60 -26.16 31.70 5.32
N ALA A 61 -27.36 31.44 5.82
CA ALA A 61 -28.43 32.44 5.84
C ALA A 61 -28.04 33.70 6.62
N LYS A 62 -27.28 33.55 7.72
CA LYS A 62 -26.82 34.69 8.50
C LYS A 62 -25.77 35.53 7.78
N ILE A 63 -24.83 34.88 7.08
CA ILE A 63 -23.84 35.54 6.24
C ILE A 63 -24.54 36.28 5.09
N GLN A 64 -25.51 35.63 4.44
CA GLN A 64 -26.27 36.21 3.32
C GLN A 64 -27.15 37.40 3.72
N GLN A 65 -27.59 37.47 4.99
CA GLN A 65 -28.28 38.65 5.52
C GLN A 65 -27.37 39.88 5.60
N ILE A 66 -26.07 39.67 5.83
CA ILE A 66 -25.08 40.75 5.92
C ILE A 66 -24.60 41.12 4.53
N ASP A 67 -24.31 40.12 3.71
CA ASP A 67 -23.74 40.26 2.39
C ASP A 67 -24.39 39.25 1.42
N ASN A 68 -25.34 39.74 0.61
CA ASN A 68 -26.23 38.92 -0.20
C ASN A 68 -25.53 38.36 -1.46
N VAL A 69 -24.56 37.48 -1.25
CA VAL A 69 -23.82 36.76 -2.30
C VAL A 69 -23.75 35.26 -1.99
N PRO A 70 -23.44 34.41 -2.99
CA PRO A 70 -23.24 32.98 -2.75
C PRO A 70 -22.12 32.73 -1.72
N VAL A 71 -22.33 31.76 -0.83
CA VAL A 71 -21.36 31.31 0.16
C VAL A 71 -20.85 29.95 -0.27
N VAL A 72 -19.53 29.79 -0.33
CA VAL A 72 -18.83 28.62 -0.86
C VAL A 72 -17.88 28.09 0.21
N PHE A 73 -17.93 26.79 0.49
CA PHE A 73 -16.98 26.16 1.43
C PHE A 73 -15.72 25.71 0.70
N GLU A 74 -14.54 26.17 1.13
CA GLU A 74 -13.24 25.63 0.72
C GLU A 74 -12.86 24.51 1.68
N LEU A 75 -13.00 23.26 1.23
CA LEU A 75 -12.77 22.06 2.04
C LEU A 75 -11.50 21.35 1.56
N ALA A 76 -10.69 20.83 2.50
CA ALA A 76 -9.53 20.02 2.15
C ALA A 76 -9.96 18.68 1.51
N THR A 77 -10.99 18.03 2.07
CA THR A 77 -11.58 16.79 1.56
C THR A 77 -13.08 16.75 1.87
N VAL A 78 -13.84 15.93 1.15
CA VAL A 78 -15.28 15.73 1.41
C VAL A 78 -15.65 14.25 1.28
N SER A 79 -16.27 13.68 2.31
CA SER A 79 -16.71 12.28 2.26
C SER A 79 -17.89 12.09 1.29
N ASN A 80 -18.08 10.87 0.77
CA ASN A 80 -19.20 10.56 -0.13
C ASN A 80 -20.57 10.91 0.45
N TYR A 81 -20.79 10.61 1.73
CA TYR A 81 -22.02 10.95 2.42
C TYR A 81 -22.24 12.47 2.51
N ARG A 82 -21.20 13.21 2.92
CA ARG A 82 -21.27 14.67 3.07
C ARG A 82 -21.39 15.36 1.71
N ARG A 83 -20.67 14.89 0.69
CA ARG A 83 -20.79 15.33 -0.71
C ARG A 83 -22.22 15.21 -1.22
N LYS A 84 -22.83 14.03 -1.06
CA LYS A 84 -24.23 13.80 -1.44
C LYS A 84 -25.15 14.79 -0.74
N SER A 85 -24.98 14.95 0.58
CA SER A 85 -25.76 15.92 1.38
C SER A 85 -25.59 17.37 0.91
N LEU A 86 -24.37 17.83 0.60
CA LEU A 86 -24.13 19.21 0.16
C LEU A 86 -24.76 19.48 -1.22
N ILE A 87 -24.63 18.53 -2.16
CA ILE A 87 -25.21 18.62 -3.50
C ILE A 87 -26.75 18.65 -3.43
N GLU A 88 -27.36 17.72 -2.70
CA GLU A 88 -28.83 17.66 -2.54
C GLU A 88 -29.41 18.92 -1.90
N ASN A 89 -28.61 19.63 -1.09
CA ASN A 89 -29.01 20.86 -0.42
C ASN A 89 -28.52 22.13 -1.13
N ASN A 90 -27.97 22.03 -2.33
CA ASN A 90 -27.42 23.14 -3.12
C ASN A 90 -26.43 24.01 -2.35
N ILE A 91 -25.61 23.41 -1.47
CA ILE A 91 -24.57 24.12 -0.73
C ILE A 91 -23.29 24.11 -1.56
N PRO A 92 -22.80 25.26 -2.05
CA PRO A 92 -21.60 25.32 -2.88
C PRO A 92 -20.34 24.94 -2.11
N PHE A 93 -19.44 24.17 -2.73
CA PHE A 93 -18.16 23.81 -2.15
C PHE A 93 -17.08 23.60 -3.22
N ILE A 94 -15.83 23.77 -2.80
CA ILE A 94 -14.63 23.53 -3.60
C ILE A 94 -13.65 22.69 -2.77
N THR A 95 -13.04 21.70 -3.42
CA THR A 95 -11.91 20.90 -2.91
C THR A 95 -10.79 20.91 -3.94
N ASP A 96 -9.62 20.37 -3.60
CA ASP A 96 -8.50 20.22 -4.53
C ASP A 96 -8.86 19.47 -5.83
N LYS A 97 -9.86 18.57 -5.76
CA LYS A 97 -10.25 17.68 -6.86
C LYS A 97 -11.60 17.98 -7.50
N GLN A 98 -12.51 18.67 -6.81
CA GLN A 98 -13.92 18.80 -7.20
C GLN A 98 -14.48 20.19 -6.94
N ILE A 99 -15.39 20.62 -7.81
CA ILE A 99 -16.00 21.95 -7.77
C ILE A 99 -17.51 21.83 -7.98
N PHE A 100 -18.26 22.24 -6.96
CA PHE A 100 -19.72 22.36 -7.02
C PHE A 100 -20.13 23.82 -6.75
N LEU A 101 -20.33 24.57 -7.83
CA LEU A 101 -20.76 25.97 -7.78
C LEU A 101 -22.08 26.09 -8.55
N PRO A 102 -23.24 25.75 -7.98
CA PRO A 102 -24.52 25.70 -8.71
C PRO A 102 -24.94 27.04 -9.34
N PHE A 103 -24.32 28.16 -8.93
CA PHE A 103 -24.52 29.50 -9.50
C PHE A 103 -23.59 29.84 -10.69
N ILE A 104 -22.62 28.97 -11.01
CA ILE A 104 -21.67 29.09 -12.14
C ILE A 104 -21.70 27.84 -13.03
N GLY A 105 -21.51 26.65 -12.45
CA GLY A 105 -21.36 25.37 -13.15
C GLY A 105 -20.89 24.25 -12.20
N THR A 106 -21.11 22.99 -12.58
CA THR A 106 -20.75 21.80 -11.78
C THR A 106 -19.78 20.91 -12.55
N MET A 107 -18.63 20.56 -11.96
CA MET A 107 -17.73 19.51 -12.47
C MET A 107 -17.43 18.53 -11.33
N LEU A 108 -18.04 17.35 -11.45
CA LEU A 108 -17.88 16.25 -10.53
C LEU A 108 -17.02 15.18 -11.20
N THR A 109 -15.85 14.93 -10.65
CA THR A 109 -14.97 13.82 -11.03
C THR A 109 -15.14 12.70 -10.01
N ASP A 110 -15.09 11.45 -10.48
CA ASP A 110 -15.13 10.29 -9.60
C ASP A 110 -13.85 10.25 -8.77
N GLU A 111 -13.99 10.40 -7.45
CA GLU A 111 -12.97 9.95 -6.51
C GLU A 111 -13.00 8.43 -6.48
N LYS A 112 -12.20 7.81 -7.35
CA LYS A 112 -11.74 6.46 -7.05
C LYS A 112 -10.73 6.59 -5.93
N GLU A 113 -11.11 6.26 -4.70
CA GLU A 113 -10.13 5.76 -3.74
C GLU A 113 -9.27 4.72 -4.50
N PRO A 114 -7.93 4.76 -4.40
CA PRO A 114 -7.12 3.71 -4.99
C PRO A 114 -7.71 2.39 -4.48
N PRO A 115 -8.10 1.46 -5.38
CA PRO A 115 -8.78 0.26 -4.96
C PRO A 115 -7.91 -0.43 -3.92
N LYS A 116 -8.40 -0.52 -2.68
CA LYS A 116 -7.68 -1.23 -1.63
C LYS A 116 -7.44 -2.65 -2.12
N LEU A 117 -6.21 -3.11 -2.02
CA LEU A 117 -5.90 -4.47 -2.44
C LEU A 117 -6.75 -5.44 -1.62
N THR A 118 -7.64 -6.17 -2.28
CA THR A 118 -8.46 -7.21 -1.67
C THR A 118 -7.82 -8.55 -2.01
N GLY A 119 -7.22 -9.20 -1.02
CA GLY A 119 -6.56 -10.51 -1.17
C GLY A 119 -5.03 -10.44 -1.22
N LYS A 120 -4.42 -11.56 -1.59
CA LYS A 120 -2.97 -11.76 -1.56
C LYS A 120 -2.26 -11.07 -2.74
N PHE A 121 -0.99 -10.75 -2.54
CA PHE A 121 -0.10 -10.32 -3.60
C PHE A 121 0.06 -11.42 -4.65
N VAL A 122 0.24 -11.01 -5.92
CA VAL A 122 0.87 -11.93 -6.88
C VAL A 122 2.35 -12.08 -6.54
N TYR A 123 2.95 -13.22 -6.90
CA TYR A 123 4.35 -13.49 -6.55
C TYR A 123 5.34 -12.44 -7.05
N SER A 124 5.08 -11.77 -8.18
CA SER A 124 5.95 -10.68 -8.64
C SER A 124 5.92 -9.47 -7.71
N THR A 125 4.78 -9.19 -7.07
CA THR A 125 4.66 -8.14 -6.06
C THR A 125 5.32 -8.56 -4.75
N GLN A 126 5.15 -9.82 -4.35
CA GLN A 126 5.84 -10.38 -3.19
C GLN A 126 7.37 -10.31 -3.36
N GLN A 127 7.91 -10.74 -4.50
CA GLN A 127 9.35 -10.64 -4.77
C GLN A 127 9.85 -9.19 -4.84
N LEU A 128 9.02 -8.24 -5.29
CA LEU A 128 9.36 -6.81 -5.23
C LEU A 128 9.40 -6.30 -3.78
N LEU A 129 8.48 -6.73 -2.91
CA LEU A 129 8.51 -6.42 -1.48
C LEU A 129 9.75 -7.03 -0.81
N LEU A 130 10.06 -8.30 -1.08
CA LEU A 130 11.24 -8.98 -0.55
C LEU A 130 12.51 -8.23 -0.95
N PHE A 131 12.63 -7.87 -2.24
CA PHE A 131 13.75 -7.06 -2.72
C PHE A 131 13.82 -5.69 -2.04
N TYR A 132 12.68 -5.04 -1.80
CA TYR A 132 12.63 -3.79 -1.03
C TYR A 132 13.17 -3.98 0.39
N LEU A 133 12.70 -5.01 1.10
CA LEU A 133 13.15 -5.35 2.46
C LEU A 133 14.66 -5.61 2.50
N TYR A 134 15.19 -6.39 1.56
CA TYR A 134 16.61 -6.71 1.49
C TYR A 134 17.49 -5.57 1.01
N SER A 135 16.96 -4.61 0.26
CA SER A 135 17.74 -3.46 -0.20
C SER A 135 18.20 -2.55 0.93
N LYS A 136 17.53 -2.60 2.10
CA LYS A 136 17.72 -1.71 3.27
C LYS A 136 17.64 -0.21 2.94
N LYS A 137 17.14 0.15 1.75
CA LYS A 137 17.01 1.53 1.30
C LYS A 137 15.66 2.10 1.72
N LYS A 138 15.64 3.37 2.12
CA LYS A 138 14.40 4.11 2.35
C LYS A 138 13.60 4.30 1.05
N ARG A 139 14.29 4.53 -0.07
CA ARG A 139 13.70 4.65 -1.41
C ARG A 139 14.27 3.59 -2.31
N LEU A 140 13.39 2.84 -2.97
CA LEU A 140 13.77 1.89 -3.99
C LEU A 140 13.30 2.39 -5.36
N TYR A 141 14.24 2.65 -6.27
CA TYR A 141 13.89 3.02 -7.62
C TYR A 141 13.50 1.79 -8.44
N ILE A 142 12.43 1.91 -9.23
CA ILE A 142 11.92 0.78 -10.04
C ILE A 142 12.92 0.38 -11.13
N SER A 143 13.78 1.31 -11.56
CA SER A 143 14.90 1.02 -12.46
C SER A 143 15.94 0.10 -11.83
N GLU A 144 16.14 0.14 -10.51
CA GLU A 144 17.01 -0.78 -9.77
C GLU A 144 16.37 -2.17 -9.68
N ALA A 145 15.08 -2.22 -9.30
CA ALA A 145 14.32 -3.46 -9.26
C ALA A 145 14.30 -4.19 -10.61
N ARG A 146 14.24 -3.45 -11.72
CA ARG A 146 14.29 -4.00 -13.08
C ARG A 146 15.62 -4.68 -13.44
N LYS A 147 16.72 -4.32 -12.79
CA LYS A 147 18.04 -4.94 -13.03
C LYS A 147 18.21 -6.26 -12.30
N VAL A 148 17.52 -6.42 -11.17
CA VAL A 148 17.69 -7.56 -10.25
C VAL A 148 16.58 -8.59 -10.42
N LEU A 149 15.33 -8.14 -10.57
CA LEU A 149 14.17 -9.02 -10.67
C LEU A 149 13.96 -9.47 -12.12
N PRO A 150 13.57 -10.74 -12.36
CA PRO A 150 13.39 -11.31 -13.69
C PRO A 150 12.03 -10.92 -14.31
N PHE A 151 11.65 -9.63 -14.21
CA PHE A 151 10.33 -9.13 -14.60
C PHE A 151 10.40 -8.03 -15.66
N THR A 152 9.40 -8.03 -16.54
CA THR A 152 9.21 -6.94 -17.50
C THR A 152 8.81 -5.65 -16.79
N ALA A 153 9.01 -4.51 -17.45
CA ALA A 153 8.58 -3.21 -16.93
C ALA A 153 7.06 -3.16 -16.67
N MET A 154 6.26 -3.86 -17.49
CA MET A 154 4.81 -3.94 -17.30
C MET A 154 4.45 -4.72 -16.04
N THR A 155 5.11 -5.86 -15.79
CA THR A 155 4.93 -6.66 -14.58
C THR A 155 5.32 -5.88 -13.33
N LEU A 156 6.46 -5.17 -13.34
CA LEU A 156 6.86 -4.31 -12.23
C LEU A 156 5.89 -3.15 -12.02
N THR A 157 5.36 -2.55 -13.09
CA THR A 157 4.35 -1.50 -12.97
C THR A 157 3.10 -2.01 -12.27
N ARG A 158 2.66 -3.24 -12.57
CA ARG A 158 1.53 -3.88 -11.88
C ARG A 158 1.86 -4.18 -10.42
N ALA A 159 3.07 -4.68 -10.13
CA ALA A 159 3.53 -4.93 -8.77
C ALA A 159 3.54 -3.66 -7.91
N VAL A 160 4.07 -2.57 -8.44
CA VAL A 160 4.06 -1.25 -7.77
C VAL A 160 2.64 -0.78 -7.47
N LYS A 161 1.70 -0.98 -8.40
CA LYS A 161 0.28 -0.65 -8.16
C LYS A 161 -0.33 -1.49 -7.05
N GLN A 162 0.03 -2.77 -6.92
CA GLN A 162 -0.43 -3.60 -5.81
C GLN A 162 0.16 -3.12 -4.46
N LEU A 163 1.44 -2.75 -4.43
CA LEU A 163 2.05 -2.17 -3.22
C LEU A 163 1.39 -0.84 -2.83
N GLU A 164 1.16 0.05 -3.79
CA GLU A 164 0.45 1.34 -3.60
C GLU A 164 -0.97 1.11 -3.04
N ALA A 165 -1.68 0.11 -3.56
CA ALA A 165 -3.04 -0.26 -3.15
C ALA A 165 -3.14 -0.80 -1.71
N THR A 166 -2.02 -1.17 -1.07
CA THR A 166 -2.01 -1.56 0.35
C THR A 166 -1.99 -0.38 1.32
N ASP A 167 -1.73 0.83 0.82
CA ASP A 167 -1.45 2.03 1.61
C ASP A 167 -0.21 1.93 2.53
N LEU A 168 0.59 0.86 2.43
CA LEU A 168 1.86 0.71 3.15
C LEU A 168 3.01 1.47 2.49
N PHE A 169 2.87 1.76 1.20
CA PHE A 169 3.90 2.41 0.38
C PHE A 169 3.42 3.75 -0.16
N LEU A 170 4.34 4.70 -0.18
CA LEU A 170 4.27 5.90 -1.00
C LEU A 170 4.93 5.61 -2.35
N VAL A 171 4.27 6.06 -3.41
CA VAL A 171 4.77 5.92 -4.77
C VAL A 171 4.93 7.31 -5.37
N ALA A 172 6.15 7.64 -5.76
CA ALA A 172 6.47 8.97 -6.25
C ALA A 172 7.47 8.89 -7.41
N LYS A 173 7.76 10.07 -7.97
CA LYS A 173 8.72 10.23 -9.06
C LYS A 173 9.77 11.26 -8.66
N ASP A 174 10.98 11.00 -9.12
CA ASP A 174 12.11 11.90 -9.07
C ASP A 174 12.59 12.09 -10.52
N GLY A 175 12.15 13.19 -11.14
CA GLY A 175 12.21 13.38 -12.59
C GLY A 175 11.47 12.28 -13.35
N VAL A 176 12.20 11.54 -14.20
CA VAL A 176 11.65 10.40 -14.97
C VAL A 176 11.64 9.09 -14.17
N ASN A 177 12.32 9.03 -13.03
CA ASN A 177 12.51 7.80 -12.28
C ASN A 177 11.40 7.62 -11.24
N LYS A 178 10.68 6.50 -11.32
CA LYS A 178 9.68 6.12 -10.33
C LYS A 178 10.34 5.38 -9.16
N PHE A 179 9.94 5.68 -7.94
CA PHE A 179 10.39 4.96 -6.74
C PHE A 179 9.22 4.59 -5.83
N ILE A 180 9.46 3.62 -4.95
CA ILE A 180 8.60 3.26 -3.83
C ILE A 180 9.34 3.51 -2.52
N GLU A 181 8.60 3.96 -1.52
CA GLU A 181 9.09 4.26 -0.18
C GLU A 181 8.06 3.76 0.84
N SER A 182 8.50 2.95 1.79
CA SER A 182 7.65 2.46 2.89
C SER A 182 7.31 3.60 3.84
N LYS A 183 6.08 3.62 4.33
CA LYS A 183 5.66 4.52 5.43
C LYS A 183 6.15 4.05 6.80
N TYR A 184 6.62 2.81 6.88
CA TYR A 184 6.99 2.10 8.11
C TYR A 184 8.44 1.61 8.07
N LYS A 185 9.00 1.31 9.25
CA LYS A 185 10.27 0.57 9.37
C LYS A 185 10.11 -0.86 8.85
N ARG A 186 11.22 -1.58 8.65
CA ARG A 186 11.22 -2.88 7.95
C ARG A 186 10.44 -3.98 8.67
N ASP A 187 10.67 -4.10 9.97
CA ASP A 187 9.94 -4.96 10.90
C ASP A 187 8.43 -4.68 10.84
N GLU A 188 8.05 -3.42 11.07
CA GLU A 188 6.65 -3.01 11.07
C GLU A 188 5.99 -3.16 9.70
N LEU A 189 6.73 -2.87 8.62
CA LEU A 189 6.27 -3.06 7.25
C LEU A 189 5.97 -4.54 6.98
N PHE A 190 6.86 -5.44 7.39
CA PHE A 190 6.66 -6.88 7.16
C PHE A 190 5.43 -7.38 7.90
N GLU A 191 5.26 -7.02 9.18
CA GLU A 191 4.08 -7.40 9.98
C GLU A 191 2.78 -6.91 9.34
N LYS A 192 2.72 -5.64 8.90
CA LYS A 192 1.55 -5.11 8.20
C LYS A 192 1.34 -5.74 6.83
N ALA A 193 2.41 -6.16 6.16
CA ALA A 193 2.34 -6.79 4.85
C ALA A 193 1.97 -8.28 4.90
N LYS A 194 2.17 -8.97 6.03
CA LYS A 194 1.97 -10.41 6.23
C LYS A 194 0.60 -10.90 5.75
N VAL A 195 -0.45 -10.10 5.96
CA VAL A 195 -1.82 -10.39 5.49
C VAL A 195 -1.92 -10.55 3.97
N TYR A 196 -1.03 -9.90 3.20
CA TYR A 196 -0.99 -9.98 1.74
C TYR A 196 -0.01 -11.04 1.22
N LEU A 197 0.88 -11.58 2.06
CA LEU A 197 1.90 -12.55 1.66
C LEU A 197 1.35 -13.98 1.61
N THR A 198 1.94 -14.80 0.76
CA THR A 198 1.59 -16.22 0.58
C THR A 198 2.86 -17.06 0.64
N THR A 199 2.73 -18.31 1.12
CA THR A 199 3.82 -19.28 1.07
C THR A 199 4.41 -19.40 -0.35
N PRO A 200 5.76 -19.48 -0.48
CA PRO A 200 6.38 -19.81 -1.75
C PRO A 200 6.12 -21.25 -2.17
N VAL A 201 5.83 -22.15 -1.22
CA VAL A 201 5.68 -23.60 -1.47
C VAL A 201 4.35 -23.86 -2.19
N ARG A 202 4.43 -24.49 -3.35
CA ARG A 202 3.25 -24.85 -4.18
C ARG A 202 2.91 -26.32 -4.05
N LYS A 203 3.93 -27.15 -3.97
CA LYS A 203 3.83 -28.58 -3.73
C LYS A 203 5.07 -29.02 -2.97
N ALA A 204 4.93 -30.03 -2.13
CA ALA A 204 6.05 -30.73 -1.54
C ALA A 204 5.87 -32.23 -1.74
N GLY A 205 6.98 -32.98 -1.71
CA GLY A 205 7.00 -34.42 -1.73
C GLY A 205 8.43 -34.91 -1.50
N TYR A 206 8.72 -36.15 -1.87
CA TYR A 206 9.99 -36.80 -1.62
C TYR A 206 10.62 -37.31 -2.92
N ILE A 207 11.95 -37.22 -2.98
CA ILE A 207 12.79 -37.66 -4.09
C ILE A 207 13.97 -38.47 -3.54
N ASP A 208 14.64 -39.24 -4.38
CA ASP A 208 15.87 -39.93 -3.99
C ASP A 208 17.03 -38.93 -3.83
N LYS A 209 17.91 -39.14 -2.85
CA LYS A 209 19.11 -38.32 -2.62
C LYS A 209 19.99 -38.18 -3.87
N ALA A 210 20.05 -39.20 -4.71
CA ALA A 210 20.81 -39.19 -5.97
C ALA A 210 20.22 -38.21 -7.02
N GLN A 211 18.97 -37.76 -6.85
CA GLN A 211 18.32 -36.79 -7.73
C GLN A 211 18.52 -35.34 -7.29
N VAL A 212 19.18 -35.10 -6.14
CA VAL A 212 19.54 -33.76 -5.70
C VAL A 212 20.55 -33.16 -6.66
N THR A 213 20.29 -31.95 -7.13
CA THR A 213 21.16 -31.24 -8.07
C THR A 213 21.68 -29.95 -7.47
N GLU A 214 22.73 -29.37 -8.05
CA GLU A 214 23.26 -28.06 -7.66
C GLU A 214 22.24 -26.93 -7.80
N ASN A 215 21.15 -27.12 -8.54
CA ASN A 215 20.08 -26.14 -8.71
C ASN A 215 19.11 -26.09 -7.53
N MET A 216 19.20 -27.05 -6.62
CA MET A 216 18.40 -27.11 -5.39
C MET A 216 19.15 -26.45 -4.24
N VAL A 217 18.42 -25.71 -3.40
CA VAL A 217 18.96 -25.08 -2.17
C VAL A 217 18.27 -25.66 -0.95
N PHE A 218 18.90 -25.59 0.21
CA PHE A 218 18.25 -25.96 1.46
C PHE A 218 17.01 -25.09 1.70
N ALA A 219 15.94 -25.73 2.19
CA ALA A 219 14.67 -25.09 2.52
C ALA A 219 14.04 -25.77 3.74
N GLY A 220 12.84 -25.33 4.12
CA GLY A 220 12.09 -25.89 5.26
C GLY A 220 12.95 -25.96 6.53
N GLU A 221 12.80 -27.07 7.27
CA GLU A 221 13.49 -27.24 8.57
C GLU A 221 15.01 -27.30 8.41
N THR A 222 15.52 -27.79 7.29
CA THR A 222 16.97 -27.83 7.03
C THR A 222 17.56 -26.43 6.96
N ALA A 223 16.95 -25.54 6.18
CA ALA A 223 17.43 -24.16 6.12
C ALA A 223 17.22 -23.43 7.45
N LEU A 224 16.13 -23.73 8.16
CA LEU A 224 15.85 -23.13 9.46
C LEU A 224 16.89 -23.56 10.52
N SER A 225 17.27 -24.84 10.56
CA SER A 225 18.30 -25.36 11.48
C SER A 225 19.70 -24.85 11.18
N GLU A 226 20.03 -24.59 9.90
CA GLU A 226 21.33 -23.97 9.55
C GLU A 226 21.41 -22.50 10.00
N LYS A 227 20.25 -21.85 10.21
CA LYS A 227 20.14 -20.42 10.49
C LYS A 227 19.79 -20.09 11.93
N THR A 228 19.42 -21.07 12.76
CA THR A 228 18.91 -20.92 14.13
C THR A 228 19.47 -22.02 15.04
N MET A 229 19.09 -22.03 16.32
CA MET A 229 19.46 -23.12 17.24
C MET A 229 18.55 -24.36 17.12
N LEU A 230 17.69 -24.43 16.10
CA LEU A 230 16.82 -25.58 15.86
C LEU A 230 17.65 -26.82 15.52
N ASN A 231 17.34 -27.95 16.16
CA ASN A 231 18.01 -29.20 15.84
C ASN A 231 17.72 -29.63 14.40
N PRO A 232 18.73 -30.06 13.63
CA PRO A 232 18.54 -30.47 12.25
C PRO A 232 17.62 -31.69 12.15
N SER A 233 16.71 -31.65 11.19
CA SER A 233 15.84 -32.79 10.87
C SER A 233 16.64 -33.92 10.23
N ARG A 234 16.24 -35.17 10.48
CA ARG A 234 16.86 -36.35 9.86
C ARG A 234 16.72 -36.34 8.34
N VAL A 235 15.61 -35.80 7.84
CA VAL A 235 15.33 -35.72 6.41
C VAL A 235 15.62 -34.30 5.92
N PHE A 236 16.61 -34.19 5.04
CA PHE A 236 16.93 -32.92 4.42
C PHE A 236 15.77 -32.41 3.56
N THR A 237 15.52 -31.11 3.62
CA THR A 237 14.54 -30.41 2.78
C THR A 237 15.27 -29.49 1.81
N TYR A 238 14.95 -29.63 0.53
CA TYR A 238 15.45 -28.79 -0.55
C TYR A 238 14.29 -28.04 -1.23
N ALA A 239 14.60 -26.92 -1.88
CA ALA A 239 13.68 -26.20 -2.74
C ALA A 239 14.23 -26.01 -4.15
N ILE A 240 13.32 -26.04 -5.12
CA ILE A 240 13.54 -25.67 -6.51
C ILE A 240 12.31 -24.94 -7.06
N SER A 241 12.49 -24.09 -8.08
CA SER A 241 11.36 -23.47 -8.78
C SER A 241 10.50 -24.55 -9.45
N GLU A 242 9.17 -24.45 -9.33
CA GLU A 242 8.24 -25.46 -9.89
C GLU A 242 8.36 -25.60 -11.41
N LYS A 243 8.89 -24.57 -12.08
CA LYS A 243 9.05 -24.54 -13.54
C LYS A 243 10.24 -25.37 -14.01
N ASP A 244 11.17 -25.64 -13.11
CA ASP A 244 12.46 -26.24 -13.41
C ASP A 244 12.53 -27.70 -12.94
N TYR A 245 11.39 -28.29 -12.55
CA TYR A 245 11.32 -29.66 -12.03
C TYR A 245 10.11 -30.42 -12.57
N ASP A 246 10.31 -31.70 -12.90
CA ASP A 246 9.24 -32.59 -13.34
C ASP A 246 8.46 -33.14 -12.12
N LYS A 247 7.22 -32.66 -11.96
CA LYS A 247 6.34 -33.01 -10.83
C LYS A 247 6.00 -34.50 -10.76
N THR A 248 6.19 -35.26 -11.84
CA THR A 248 5.92 -36.71 -11.87
C THR A 248 6.97 -37.53 -11.13
N LEU A 249 8.15 -36.95 -10.86
CA LEU A 249 9.22 -37.58 -10.11
C LEU A 249 9.04 -37.47 -8.58
N LEU A 250 8.06 -36.68 -8.11
CA LEU A 250 7.74 -36.56 -6.69
C LEU A 250 6.92 -37.75 -6.21
N THR A 251 7.34 -38.29 -5.07
CA THR A 251 6.55 -39.25 -4.28
C THR A 251 5.91 -38.53 -3.10
N ASP A 252 4.65 -38.84 -2.76
CA ASP A 252 3.94 -38.14 -1.69
C ASP A 252 4.31 -38.69 -0.29
N GLU A 253 4.82 -39.93 -0.23
CA GLU A 253 5.18 -40.62 1.02
C GLU A 253 6.70 -40.77 1.18
N LEU A 254 7.17 -40.58 2.41
CA LEU A 254 8.53 -40.90 2.82
C LEU A 254 8.64 -42.41 3.10
N ILE A 255 9.37 -43.13 2.26
CA ILE A 255 9.59 -44.57 2.37
C ILE A 255 10.86 -44.87 3.17
N ASP A 256 11.98 -44.21 2.83
CA ASP A 256 13.29 -44.43 3.47
C ASP A 256 13.98 -43.08 3.76
N PRO A 257 14.04 -42.63 5.02
CA PRO A 257 14.69 -41.36 5.40
C PRO A 257 16.20 -41.33 5.15
N ASP A 258 16.84 -42.49 5.00
CA ASP A 258 18.27 -42.55 4.72
C ASP A 258 18.58 -42.46 3.22
N LYS A 259 17.58 -42.68 2.34
CA LYS A 259 17.71 -42.58 0.88
C LYS A 259 16.94 -41.44 0.25
N GLN A 260 15.94 -40.90 0.92
CA GLN A 260 15.10 -39.83 0.38
C GLN A 260 15.36 -38.48 1.05
N VAL A 261 14.98 -37.43 0.33
CA VAL A 261 14.92 -36.04 0.83
C VAL A 261 13.55 -35.46 0.50
N ARG A 262 13.13 -34.47 1.28
CA ARG A 262 11.93 -33.69 0.98
C ARG A 262 12.30 -32.61 -0.04
N LEU A 263 11.49 -32.48 -1.09
CA LEU A 263 11.63 -31.44 -2.11
C LEU A 263 10.39 -30.57 -2.12
N GLU A 264 10.58 -29.26 -1.97
CA GLU A 264 9.57 -28.23 -2.11
C GLU A 264 9.67 -27.57 -3.49
N LEU A 265 8.54 -27.54 -4.21
CA LEU A 265 8.41 -26.82 -5.46
C LEU A 265 7.88 -25.42 -5.20
N TRP A 266 8.72 -24.42 -5.44
CA TRP A 266 8.43 -23.03 -5.13
C TRP A 266 7.84 -22.27 -6.32
N ALA A 267 6.97 -21.30 -6.04
CA ALA A 267 6.33 -20.45 -7.04
C ALA A 267 7.30 -19.51 -7.76
N TYR A 268 8.45 -19.26 -7.17
CA TYR A 268 9.54 -18.46 -7.70
C TYR A 268 10.89 -19.11 -7.37
N ASN A 269 11.95 -18.68 -8.05
CA ASN A 269 13.29 -19.24 -7.88
C ASN A 269 13.80 -19.03 -6.44
N PRO A 270 14.01 -20.11 -5.65
CA PRO A 270 14.49 -19.99 -4.26
C PRO A 270 15.90 -19.41 -4.15
N LYS A 271 16.68 -19.42 -5.25
CA LYS A 271 18.02 -18.79 -5.32
C LYS A 271 18.00 -17.28 -5.53
N GLN A 272 16.84 -16.67 -5.84
CA GLN A 272 16.76 -15.27 -6.27
C GLN A 272 17.36 -14.28 -5.27
N PHE A 273 17.23 -14.55 -3.97
CA PHE A 273 17.77 -13.72 -2.87
C PHE A 273 18.61 -14.55 -1.88
N SER A 274 19.07 -15.72 -2.32
CA SER A 274 19.90 -16.60 -1.52
C SER A 274 21.29 -15.98 -1.33
N GLU A 275 21.79 -16.00 -0.09
CA GLU A 275 23.13 -15.52 0.28
C GLU A 275 24.12 -16.67 0.51
N ASP A 276 23.62 -17.90 0.60
CA ASP A 276 24.35 -19.13 0.92
C ASP A 276 23.78 -20.34 0.14
N ASN A 277 23.89 -21.56 0.66
CA ASN A 277 23.29 -22.76 0.03
C ASN A 277 21.80 -22.97 0.38
N SER A 278 21.16 -22.00 1.03
CA SER A 278 19.77 -22.03 1.49
C SER A 278 18.92 -20.99 0.77
N ALA A 279 17.61 -21.21 0.76
CA ALA A 279 16.67 -20.19 0.33
C ALA A 279 16.72 -18.93 1.22
N ASP A 280 16.13 -17.83 0.75
CA ASP A 280 16.16 -16.57 1.51
C ASP A 280 15.30 -16.62 2.77
N ASP A 281 15.79 -15.98 3.83
CA ASP A 281 15.25 -16.06 5.19
C ASP A 281 13.75 -15.74 5.26
N ILE A 282 13.28 -14.66 4.61
CA ILE A 282 11.86 -14.29 4.65
C ILE A 282 11.00 -15.28 3.87
N SER A 283 11.47 -15.83 2.74
CA SER A 283 10.73 -16.89 2.05
C SER A 283 10.65 -18.18 2.90
N ILE A 284 11.69 -18.50 3.68
CA ILE A 284 11.66 -19.61 4.65
C ILE A 284 10.63 -19.32 5.75
N VAL A 285 10.63 -18.13 6.35
CA VAL A 285 9.61 -17.73 7.33
C VAL A 285 8.20 -17.91 6.75
N LEU A 286 7.98 -17.49 5.50
CA LEU A 286 6.69 -17.63 4.82
C LEU A 286 6.30 -19.09 4.50
N SER A 287 7.25 -20.03 4.43
CA SER A 287 6.94 -21.44 4.19
C SER A 287 6.31 -22.12 5.40
N PHE A 288 6.48 -21.56 6.60
CA PHE A 288 6.01 -22.12 7.87
C PHE A 288 4.72 -21.47 8.41
N GLY A 289 4.04 -20.63 7.64
CA GLY A 289 2.89 -19.85 8.12
C GLY A 289 1.71 -20.64 8.71
N ASP A 290 1.63 -21.95 8.46
CA ASP A 290 0.58 -22.85 8.95
C ASP A 290 1.13 -23.96 9.89
N THR A 291 2.35 -23.83 10.42
CA THR A 291 2.91 -24.81 11.38
C THR A 291 2.22 -24.71 12.74
N ASN A 292 2.22 -25.80 13.51
CA ASN A 292 1.77 -25.82 14.92
C ASN A 292 2.86 -26.39 15.86
N ASP A 293 4.10 -26.52 15.38
CA ASP A 293 5.22 -26.98 16.21
C ASP A 293 5.87 -25.76 16.86
N GLU A 294 5.69 -25.62 18.18
CA GLU A 294 6.21 -24.51 18.99
C GLU A 294 7.71 -24.29 18.80
N ARG A 295 8.50 -25.34 18.57
CA ARG A 295 9.95 -25.23 18.35
C ARG A 295 10.27 -24.58 17.00
N ILE A 296 9.46 -24.89 16.00
CA ILE A 296 9.59 -24.28 14.66
C ILE A 296 9.12 -22.84 14.71
N GLU A 297 8.03 -22.55 15.43
CA GLU A 297 7.55 -21.18 15.64
C GLU A 297 8.62 -20.29 16.28
N GLU A 298 9.25 -20.75 17.36
CA GLU A 298 10.33 -20.02 18.04
C GLU A 298 11.52 -19.74 17.11
N ALA A 299 11.94 -20.74 16.33
CA ALA A 299 13.04 -20.58 15.38
C ALA A 299 12.66 -19.65 14.21
N VAL A 300 11.42 -19.69 13.74
CA VAL A 300 10.91 -18.78 12.69
C VAL A 300 10.91 -17.34 13.20
N ASP A 301 10.47 -17.11 14.43
CA ASP A 301 10.47 -15.79 15.06
C ASP A 301 11.90 -15.26 15.23
N GLU A 302 12.83 -16.07 15.73
CA GLU A 302 14.27 -15.72 15.83
C GLU A 302 14.84 -15.28 14.47
N LEU A 303 14.59 -16.08 13.43
CA LEU A 303 15.08 -15.80 12.07
C LEU A 303 14.45 -14.52 11.51
N GLN A 304 13.15 -14.34 11.71
CA GLN A 304 12.40 -13.17 11.27
C GLN A 304 12.92 -11.90 11.93
N GLU A 305 13.06 -11.89 13.26
CA GLU A 305 13.54 -10.75 14.03
C GLU A 305 14.96 -10.36 13.61
N ARG A 306 15.89 -11.34 13.57
CA ARG A 306 17.27 -11.09 13.15
C ARG A 306 17.30 -10.44 11.77
N ARG A 307 16.58 -11.01 10.80
CA ARG A 307 16.65 -10.50 9.42
C ARG A 307 16.03 -9.12 9.26
N LEU A 308 14.98 -8.78 10.03
CA LEU A 308 14.26 -7.51 9.89
C LEU A 308 14.80 -6.37 10.76
N GLN A 309 15.50 -6.67 11.85
CA GLN A 309 16.11 -5.68 12.74
C GLN A 309 17.53 -5.24 12.31
N GLU A 310 18.26 -6.08 11.56
CA GLU A 310 19.56 -5.75 10.92
C GLU A 310 19.48 -4.72 9.81
#